data_AF-A0A522BRA2-F1
#
_entry.id   AF-A0A522BRA2-F1
#
_cell.length_a   1.000
_cell.length_b   1.000
_cell.length_c   1.000
_cell.angle_alpha   90.00
_cell.angle_beta   90.00
_cell.angle_gamma   90.00
#
_symmetry.space_group_name_H-M   'P 1'
#
loop_
_entity.id
_entity.type
_entity.pdbx_description
1 polymer ?
#
loop_
_entity_poly.entity_id
_entity_poly.type
_entity_poly.pdbx_seq_one_letter_code
_entity_poly.pdbx_strand_id
1 'polypeptide(L)'
;LPSMAAKLEAQLRGLGCGFLPEPLVRRHVEAGRLVRKQTDQPPRIGKLHYAWRQVGPVMGKAQSWWLERLSGATTRRALLEQHEGLIL
;
A
#
# COMPACT_ATOMS: atom_id res chain seq x y z
N LEU A 1 17.37 -5.99 3.08
CA LEU A 1 16.12 -6.56 2.53
C LEU A 1 15.61 -5.65 1.42
N PRO A 2 15.49 -6.13 0.17
CA PRO A 2 15.25 -5.26 -0.99
C PRO A 2 13.77 -4.94 -1.28
N SER A 3 12.80 -5.64 -0.68
CA SER A 3 11.36 -5.47 -0.95
C SER A 3 10.51 -5.43 0.32
N MET A 4 9.24 -5.00 0.21
CA MET A 4 8.28 -5.07 1.31
C MET A 4 7.93 -6.50 1.69
N ALA A 5 7.78 -7.39 0.70
CA ALA A 5 7.58 -8.82 0.93
C ALA A 5 8.72 -9.40 1.79
N ALA A 6 9.97 -9.11 1.44
CA ALA A 6 11.14 -9.57 2.18
C ALA A 6 11.17 -9.01 3.62
N LYS A 7 10.69 -7.78 3.84
CA LYS A 7 10.56 -7.19 5.19
C LYS A 7 9.47 -7.88 6.01
N LEU A 8 8.32 -8.17 5.42
CA LEU A 8 7.25 -8.92 6.07
C LEU A 8 7.72 -10.31 6.49
N GLU A 9 8.31 -11.06 5.55
CA GLU A 9 8.80 -12.42 5.77
C GLU A 9 9.90 -12.48 6.85
N ALA A 10 10.77 -11.48 6.92
CA ALA A 10 11.77 -11.39 7.98
C ALA A 10 11.14 -11.17 9.36
N GLN A 11 10.12 -10.29 9.45
CA GLN A 11 9.41 -10.05 10.72
C GLN A 11 8.62 -11.26 11.18
N LEU A 12 7.94 -11.97 10.27
CA LEU A 12 7.20 -13.20 10.59
C LEU A 12 8.11 -14.33 11.08
N ARG A 13 9.37 -14.36 10.63
CA ARG A 13 10.39 -15.30 11.12
C ARG A 13 11.12 -14.83 12.38
N GLY A 14 10.76 -13.68 12.95
CA GLY A 14 11.41 -13.12 14.13
C GLY A 14 12.83 -12.60 13.88
N LEU A 15 13.22 -12.35 12.62
CA LEU A 15 14.56 -11.87 12.25
C LEU A 15 14.74 -10.36 12.48
N GLY A 16 13.73 -9.68 13.01
CA GLY A 16 13.78 -8.26 13.35
C GLY A 16 12.40 -7.64 13.51
N CYS A 17 12.39 -6.34 13.78
CA CYS A 17 11.19 -5.51 13.84
C CYS A 17 11.38 -4.24 13.01
N GLY A 18 10.28 -3.58 12.63
CA GLY A 18 10.36 -2.33 11.89
C GLY A 18 9.02 -1.92 11.28
N PHE A 19 9.07 -0.90 10.44
CA PHE A 19 7.88 -0.31 9.81
C PHE A 19 7.45 -1.10 8.58
N LEU A 20 6.15 -1.37 8.49
CA LEU A 20 5.46 -1.92 7.32
C LEU A 20 4.16 -1.14 7.08
N PRO A 21 3.67 -1.05 5.83
CA PRO A 21 2.35 -0.49 5.55
C PRO A 21 1.27 -1.27 6.31
N GLU A 22 0.36 -0.57 6.97
CA GLU A 22 -0.70 -1.20 7.77
C GLU A 22 -1.55 -2.20 6.96
N PRO A 23 -2.00 -1.90 5.73
CA PRO A 23 -2.87 -2.83 5.03
C PRO A 23 -2.14 -4.08 4.50
N LEU A 24 -0.81 -4.12 4.57
CA LEU A 24 -0.02 -5.33 4.26
C LEU A 24 0.03 -6.29 5.46
N VAL A 25 -0.04 -5.76 6.68
CA VAL A 25 0.18 -6.55 7.90
C VAL A 25 -1.11 -6.81 8.68
N ARG A 26 -2.23 -6.21 8.28
CA ARG A 26 -3.51 -6.23 9.00
C ARG A 26 -3.91 -7.65 9.40
N ARG A 27 -3.96 -8.59 8.45
CA ARG A 27 -4.31 -9.99 8.76
C ARG A 27 -3.29 -10.71 9.63
N HIS A 28 -2.01 -10.35 9.55
CA HIS A 28 -0.98 -10.94 10.41
C HIS A 28 -1.09 -10.42 11.84
N VAL A 29 -1.50 -9.16 12.02
CA VAL A 29 -1.76 -8.58 13.34
C VAL A 29 -3.04 -9.15 13.95
N GLU A 30 -4.13 -9.21 13.17
CA GLU A 30 -5.40 -9.81 13.61
C GLU A 30 -5.25 -11.28 14.02
N ALA A 31 -4.43 -12.04 13.30
CA ALA A 31 -4.13 -13.43 13.63
C ALA A 31 -3.07 -13.60 14.75
N GLY A 32 -2.57 -12.52 15.34
CA GLY A 32 -1.56 -12.56 16.40
C GLY A 32 -0.15 -12.98 15.96
N ARG A 33 0.11 -13.10 14.66
CA ARG A 33 1.45 -13.43 14.11
C ARG A 33 2.42 -12.25 14.20
N LEU A 34 1.89 -11.02 14.18
CA LEU A 34 2.64 -9.78 14.39
C LEU A 34 1.95 -8.95 15.46
N VAL A 35 2.73 -8.14 16.18
CA VAL A 35 2.21 -7.22 17.20
C VAL A 35 2.57 -5.78 16.80
N ARG A 36 1.55 -4.92 16.64
CA ARG A 36 1.76 -3.50 16.38
C ARG A 36 2.38 -2.82 17.60
N LYS A 37 3.51 -2.16 17.43
CA LYS A 37 4.16 -1.35 18.46
C LYS A 37 3.87 0.14 18.24
N GLN A 38 3.57 0.86 19.31
CA GLN A 38 3.53 2.33 19.28
C GLN A 38 4.96 2.86 19.28
N THR A 39 5.20 3.90 18.52
CA THR A 39 6.51 4.56 18.42
C THR A 39 6.39 6.01 18.89
N ASP A 40 7.43 6.55 19.50
CA ASP A 40 7.47 7.96 19.91
C ASP A 40 7.45 8.92 18.70
N GLN A 41 7.86 8.43 17.53
CA GLN A 41 7.80 9.18 16.28
C GLN A 41 6.36 9.31 15.79
N PRO A 42 5.98 10.47 15.22
CA PRO A 42 4.66 10.64 14.61
C PRO A 42 4.45 9.66 13.45
N PRO A 43 3.19 9.27 13.17
CA PRO A 43 2.88 8.36 12.07
C PRO A 43 3.39 8.92 10.73
N ARG A 44 4.11 8.08 9.97
CA ARG A 44 4.51 8.42 8.60
C ARG A 44 3.31 8.22 7.67
N ILE A 45 2.68 9.31 7.27
CA ILE A 45 1.57 9.29 6.30
C ILE A 45 2.16 9.45 4.90
N GLY A 46 2.21 8.36 4.14
CA GLY A 46 2.56 8.40 2.72
C GLY A 46 1.41 9.00 1.91
N LYS A 47 1.67 10.07 1.17
CA LYS A 47 0.72 10.59 0.18
C LYS A 47 0.90 9.81 -1.12
N LEU A 48 -0.17 9.18 -1.60
CA LEU A 48 -0.18 8.54 -2.92
C LEU A 48 -0.76 9.50 -3.96
N HIS A 49 -0.15 9.47 -5.14
CA HIS A 49 -0.52 10.30 -6.27
C HIS A 49 -0.71 9.41 -7.50
N TYR A 50 -1.62 9.82 -8.39
CA TYR A 50 -1.69 9.27 -9.74
C TYR A 50 -0.81 10.11 -10.65
N ALA A 51 0.03 9.45 -11.44
CA ALA A 51 0.91 10.11 -12.39
C ALA A 51 0.75 9.47 -13.76
N TRP A 52 0.83 10.29 -14.79
CA TRP A 52 0.76 9.87 -16.19
C TRP A 52 1.56 10.84 -17.05
N ARG A 53 1.97 10.37 -18.23
CA ARG A 53 2.58 11.25 -19.23
C ARG A 53 1.51 12.11 -19.88
N GLN A 54 1.73 13.42 -19.95
CA GLN A 54 0.90 14.30 -20.76
C GLN A 54 1.39 14.26 -22.21
N VAL A 55 0.51 13.88 -23.14
CA VAL A 55 0.80 13.84 -24.58
C VAL A 55 -0.18 14.79 -25.26
N GLY A 56 0.26 16.03 -25.50
CA GLY A 56 -0.59 17.08 -26.07
C GLY A 56 -1.52 17.77 -25.07
N PRO A 57 -2.39 18.68 -25.55
CA PRO A 57 -3.24 19.51 -24.71
C PRO A 57 -4.51 18.79 -24.20
N VAL A 58 -4.93 17.71 -24.86
CA VAL A 58 -6.19 17.01 -24.55
C VAL A 58 -5.89 15.61 -24.02
N MET A 59 -6.52 15.24 -22.90
CA MET A 59 -6.43 13.88 -22.37
C MET A 59 -7.17 12.89 -23.26
N GLY A 60 -6.57 11.72 -23.49
CA GLY A 60 -7.19 10.66 -24.28
C GLY A 60 -8.41 10.06 -23.55
N LYS A 61 -9.43 9.63 -24.30
CA LYS A 61 -10.70 9.11 -23.73
C LYS A 61 -10.49 7.97 -22.72
N ALA A 62 -9.61 7.02 -23.04
CA ALA A 62 -9.32 5.89 -22.14
C ALA A 62 -8.65 6.35 -20.84
N GLN A 63 -7.78 7.35 -20.91
CA GLN A 63 -7.11 7.91 -19.75
C GLN A 63 -8.09 8.67 -18.85
N SER A 64 -8.95 9.51 -19.43
CA SER A 64 -10.00 10.22 -18.69
C SER A 64 -10.94 9.24 -18.00
N TRP A 65 -11.40 8.21 -18.72
CA TRP A 65 -12.21 7.14 -18.14
C TRP A 65 -11.52 6.44 -16.97
N TRP A 66 -10.22 6.15 -17.08
CA TRP A 66 -9.49 5.50 -16.00
C TRP A 66 -9.35 6.40 -14.76
N LEU A 67 -9.04 7.68 -14.95
CA LEU A 67 -8.95 8.64 -13.83
C LEU A 67 -10.28 8.84 -13.13
N GLU A 68 -11.39 8.83 -13.87
CA GLU A 68 -12.73 8.84 -13.29
C GLU A 68 -12.93 7.63 -12.37
N ARG A 69 -12.56 6.41 -12.83
CA ARG A 69 -12.65 5.20 -11.99
C ARG A 69 -11.75 5.26 -10.77
N LEU A 70 -10.52 5.76 -10.91
CA LEU A 70 -9.58 5.96 -9.81
C LEU A 70 -10.04 7.03 -8.81
N SER A 71 -10.88 7.99 -9.23
CA SER A 71 -11.43 9.00 -8.31
C SER A 71 -12.43 8.40 -7.32
N GLY A 72 -13.05 7.26 -7.65
CA GLY A 72 -14.03 6.58 -6.80
C GLY A 72 -13.43 6.05 -5.49
N ALA A 73 -14.05 6.35 -4.35
CA ALA A 73 -13.58 5.92 -3.03
C ALA A 73 -13.46 4.39 -2.92
N THR A 74 -14.41 3.65 -3.52
CA THR A 74 -14.40 2.18 -3.57
C THR A 74 -13.16 1.65 -4.30
N THR A 75 -12.87 2.17 -5.49
CA THR A 75 -11.68 1.79 -6.28
C THR A 75 -10.40 2.10 -5.51
N ARG A 76 -10.31 3.29 -4.90
CA ARG A 76 -9.14 3.68 -4.09
C ARG A 76 -8.92 2.73 -2.93
N ARG A 77 -9.98 2.42 -2.18
CA ARG A 77 -9.91 1.48 -1.06
C ARG A 77 -9.45 0.10 -1.52
N ALA A 78 -10.01 -0.42 -2.62
CA ALA A 78 -9.62 -1.73 -3.14
C ALA A 78 -8.13 -1.79 -3.50
N LEU A 79 -7.60 -0.75 -4.18
CA LEU A 79 -6.18 -0.69 -4.56
C LEU A 79 -5.23 -0.51 -3.37
N LEU A 80 -5.65 0.19 -2.31
CA LEU A 80 -4.80 0.52 -1.16
C LEU A 80 -4.90 -0.48 0.00
N GLU A 81 -6.02 -1.17 0.13
CA GLU A 81 -6.30 -1.99 1.32
C GLU A 81 -6.45 -3.48 1.02
N GLN A 82 -6.69 -3.88 -0.24
CA GLN A 82 -7.05 -5.26 -0.58
C GLN A 82 -5.97 -5.98 -1.39
N HIS A 83 -4.72 -5.54 -1.26
CA HIS A 83 -3.58 -6.02 -2.04
C HIS A 83 -2.68 -7.06 -1.32
N GLU A 84 -3.08 -7.59 -0.16
CA GLU A 84 -2.30 -8.56 0.63
C GLU A 84 -1.90 -9.83 -0.15
N GLY A 85 -2.57 -10.16 -1.27
CA GLY A 85 -2.26 -11.30 -2.14
C GLY A 85 -1.45 -10.98 -3.40
N LEU A 86 -1.13 -9.71 -3.67
CA LEU A 86 -0.47 -9.28 -4.93
C LEU A 86 1.02 -9.01 -4.76
N ILE A 87 1.56 -9.14 -3.55
CA ILE A 87 2.99 -8.91 -3.29
C ILE A 87 3.75 -10.23 -3.52
N LEU A 88 4.06 -10.50 -4.79
CA LEU A 88 5.10 -11.44 -5.20
C LEU A 88 6.45 -10.71 -5.28
#